data_AF-A0A800D8C9-F1
#
_entry.id   AF-A0A800D8C9-F1
#
_cell.length_a   1.000
_cell.length_b   1.000
_cell.length_c   1.000
_cell.angle_alpha   90.00
_cell.angle_beta   90.00
_cell.angle_gamma   90.00
#
_symmetry.space_group_name_H-M   'P 1'
#
loop_
_entity.id
_entity.type
_entity.pdbx_description
1 polymer ?
#
loop_
_entity_poly.entity_id
_entity_poly.type
_entity_poly.pdbx_seq_one_letter_code
_entity_poly.pdbx_strand_id
1 'polypeptide(L)' 'MGEKKYTVGIDFGTESGRAVLVDVATGEEVATYVHPYADGVIDEVLPGTDPSTGSGHCIQLPPD' A
#
# COMPACT_ATOMS: atom_id res chain seq x y z
N MET A 1 -3.96 -22.63 28.34
CA MET A 1 -3.14 -21.89 27.37
C MET A 1 -4.12 -21.19 26.45
N GLY A 2 -4.21 -19.85 26.49
CA GLY A 2 -5.16 -19.12 25.64
C GLY A 2 -4.74 -19.19 24.18
N GLU A 3 -5.71 -19.13 23.26
CA GLU A 3 -5.41 -19.01 21.82
C GLU A 3 -4.55 -17.77 21.56
N LYS A 4 -3.51 -17.93 20.73
CA LYS A 4 -2.70 -16.80 20.28
C LYS A 4 -3.55 -15.88 19.41
N LYS A 5 -3.50 -14.58 19.71
CA LYS A 5 -4.22 -13.54 18.97
C LYS A 5 -3.24 -12.77 18.11
N TYR A 6 -3.69 -12.45 16.90
CA TYR A 6 -2.92 -11.67 15.94
C TYR A 6 -3.76 -10.51 15.42
N THR A 7 -3.08 -9.44 15.01
CA THR A 7 -3.68 -8.34 14.26
C THR A 7 -2.91 -8.13 12.95
N VAL A 8 -3.58 -7.58 11.96
CA VAL A 8 -2.97 -7.19 10.68
C VAL A 8 -2.99 -5.67 10.58
N GLY A 9 -1.80 -5.07 10.46
CA GLY A 9 -1.64 -3.67 10.11
C GLY A 9 -1.49 -3.53 8.60
N ILE A 10 -2.24 -2.60 8.00
CA ILE A 10 -2.09 -2.23 6.58
C ILE A 10 -1.62 -0.78 6.52
N ASP A 11 -0.43 -0.57 5.96
CA ASP A 11 0.20 0.73 5.75
C ASP A 11 0.13 1.11 4.27
N PHE A 12 -0.62 2.14 3.93
CA PHE A 12 -0.76 2.65 2.56
C PHE A 12 0.29 3.74 2.32
N GLY A 13 1.44 3.34 1.77
CA GLY A 13 2.46 4.26 1.30
C GLY A 13 2.11 4.86 -0.08
N THR A 14 3.00 5.69 -0.61
CA THR A 14 2.80 6.41 -1.88
C THR A 14 2.90 5.48 -3.10
N GLU A 15 3.82 4.52 -3.11
CA GLU A 15 4.03 3.62 -4.27
C GLU A 15 3.68 2.16 -3.95
N SER A 16 3.32 1.87 -2.71
CA SER A 16 3.03 0.51 -2.27
C SER A 16 2.17 0.50 -1.01
N GLY A 17 1.46 -0.61 -0.82
CA GLY A 17 0.87 -0.98 0.46
C GLY A 17 1.73 -2.04 1.16
N ARG A 18 1.84 -1.99 2.48
CA ARG A 18 2.51 -3.01 3.29
C ARG A 18 1.54 -3.63 4.29
N ALA A 19 1.47 -4.95 4.32
CA ALA A 19 0.75 -5.71 5.34
C ALA A 19 1.74 -6.27 6.37
N VAL A 20 1.43 -6.10 7.65
CA VAL A 20 2.23 -6.63 8.76
C VAL A 20 1.33 -7.44 9.68
N LEU A 21 1.71 -8.68 9.98
CA LEU A 21 1.05 -9.53 10.96
C LEU A 21 1.77 -9.36 12.30
N VAL A 22 1.02 -9.07 13.37
CA VAL A 22 1.58 -8.76 14.69
C VAL A 22 0.97 -9.68 15.75
N ASP A 23 1.82 -10.27 16.59
CA ASP A 23 1.37 -10.99 17.79
C ASP A 23 0.85 -9.98 18.84
N VAL A 24 -0.41 -10.11 19.23
CA VAL A 24 -1.09 -9.14 20.10
C VAL A 24 -0.53 -9.11 21.52
N ALA A 25 0.03 -10.21 22.00
CA ALA A 25 0.53 -10.30 23.37
C ALA A 25 1.91 -9.64 23.51
N THR A 26 2.72 -9.67 22.45
CA THR A 26 4.12 -9.22 22.48
C THR A 26 4.38 -7.95 21.68
N GLY A 27 3.54 -7.66 20.68
CA GLY A 27 3.78 -6.61 19.70
C GLY A 27 4.81 -6.99 18.63
N GLU A 28 5.29 -8.24 18.60
CA GLU A 28 6.26 -8.70 17.61
C GLU A 28 5.63 -8.76 16.21
N GLU A 29 6.33 -8.17 15.22
CA GLU A 29 6.01 -8.35 13.80
C GLU A 29 6.44 -9.75 13.35
N VAL A 30 5.47 -10.64 13.18
CA VAL A 30 5.74 -12.06 12.86
C VAL A 30 5.85 -12.31 11.35
N ALA A 31 5.29 -11.44 10.52
CA ALA A 31 5.42 -11.49 9.07
C ALA A 31 5.14 -10.13 8.43
N THR A 32 5.72 -9.89 7.25
CA THR A 32 5.50 -8.68 6.45
C THR A 32 5.40 -9.01 4.97
N TYR A 33 4.59 -8.25 4.24
CA TYR A 33 4.50 -8.33 2.78
C TYR A 33 4.27 -6.94 2.18
N VAL A 34 4.98 -6.62 1.10
CA VAL A 34 4.86 -5.35 0.38
C VAL A 34 4.23 -5.62 -0.98
N HIS A 35 3.18 -4.88 -1.31
CA HIS A 35 2.50 -4.90 -2.59
C HIS A 35 2.71 -3.55 -3.31
N PRO A 36 3.54 -3.50 -4.36
CA PRO A 36 3.65 -2.29 -5.18
C PRO A 36 2.33 -2.00 -5.90
N TYR A 37 1.93 -0.73 -5.97
CA TYR A 37 0.75 -0.35 -6.76
C TYR A 37 1.06 -0.44 -8.25
N ALA A 38 0.10 -0.95 -9.04
CA ALA A 38 0.29 -1.19 -10.46
C ALA A 38 0.70 0.07 -11.23
N ASP A 39 0.07 1.21 -10.91
CA ASP A 39 0.29 2.49 -11.58
C ASP A 39 1.22 3.44 -10.82
N GLY A 40 1.67 3.07 -9.61
CA GLY A 40 2.52 3.92 -8.78
C GLY A 40 1.93 5.33 -8.55
N VAL A 41 2.79 6.35 -8.64
CA VAL A 41 2.37 7.75 -8.70
C VAL A 41 2.27 8.19 -10.15
N ILE A 42 1.17 8.83 -10.49
CA ILE A 42 0.93 9.40 -11.81
C ILE A 42 1.15 10.90 -11.74
N ASP A 43 2.31 11.35 -12.20
CA ASP A 43 2.73 12.75 -12.22
C ASP A 43 2.87 13.34 -13.64
N GLU A 44 2.95 12.49 -14.67
CA GLU A 44 3.10 12.92 -16.07
C GLU A 44 1.85 12.73 -16.95
N VAL A 45 1.33 11.50 -17.04
CA VAL A 45 0.24 11.10 -17.97
C VAL A 45 -0.67 10.06 -17.32
N LEU A 46 -1.99 10.24 -17.45
CA LEU A 46 -2.94 9.26 -16.94
C LEU A 46 -2.83 7.93 -17.72
N PRO A 47 -2.73 6.77 -17.04
CA PRO A 47 -2.69 5.47 -17.69
C PRO A 47 -3.83 5.27 -18.68
N GLY A 48 -3.51 4.78 -19.89
CA GLY A 48 -4.48 4.54 -20.95
C GLY A 48 -4.96 5.79 -21.70
N THR A 49 -4.34 6.95 -21.49
CA THR A 49 -4.67 8.21 -22.17
C THR A 49 -3.41 8.92 -22.71
N ASP A 50 -3.61 9.95 -23.54
CA ASP A 50 -2.55 10.76 -24.17
C ASP A 50 -2.35 12.18 -23.58
N PRO A 51 -3.36 12.89 -23.01
CA PRO A 51 -3.11 14.21 -22.45
C PRO A 51 -2.29 14.12 -21.15
N SER A 52 -1.28 14.99 -21.05
CA SER A 52 -0.54 15.20 -19.80
C SER A 52 -1.47 15.64 -18.67
N THR A 53 -1.15 15.21 -17.44
CA THR A 53 -1.81 15.63 -16.21
C THR A 53 -1.60 17.12 -15.89
N GLY A 54 -0.61 17.77 -16.53
CA GLY A 54 -0.21 19.13 -16.25
C GLY A 54 0.86 19.21 -15.14
N SER A 55 1.68 20.26 -15.19
CA SER A 55 2.80 20.43 -14.24
C SER A 55 2.31 20.51 -12.79
N GLY A 56 2.86 19.67 -11.91
CA GLY A 56 2.62 19.70 -10.47
C GLY A 56 1.47 18.84 -9.96
N HIS A 57 0.87 18.02 -10.83
CA HIS A 57 -0.10 17.02 -10.42
C HIS A 57 0.59 15.75 -9.88
N CYS A 58 0.04 15.16 -8.82
CA CYS A 58 0.42 13.85 -8.29
C CYS A 58 -0.85 13.06 -7.99
N ILE A 59 -1.18 12.07 -8.81
CA ILE A 59 -2.43 11.32 -8.76
C ILE A 59 -2.12 9.85 -8.44
N GLN A 60 -3.04 9.17 -7.75
CA GLN A 60 -3.03 7.71 -7.59
C GLN A 60 -4.39 7.15 -8.00
N LEU A 61 -4.38 5.96 -8.61
CA LEU A 61 -5.61 5.24 -8.99
C LEU A 61 -5.97 4.20 -7.92
N PRO A 62 -7.26 4.04 -7.57
CA PRO A 62 -7.70 2.84 -6.86
C PRO A 62 -7.53 1.62 -7.77
N PRO A 63 -7.25 0.42 -7.21
CA PRO A 63 -7.25 -0.81 -7.99
C PRO A 63 -8.65 -1.12 -8.54
N ASP A 64 -8.70 -1.76 -9.71
CA ASP A 64 -9.93 -2.19 -10.40
C ASP A 64 -10.77 -3.20 -9.60
#